data_AF-A0A382MID9-F1
#
_entry.id   AF-A0A382MID9-F1
#
_cell.length_a   1.000
_cell.length_b   1.000
_cell.length_c   1.000
_cell.angle_alpha   90.00
_cell.angle_beta   90.00
_cell.angle_gamma   90.00
#
_symmetry.space_group_name_H-M   'P 1'
#
loop_
_entity.id
_entity.type
_entity.pdbx_description
1 polymer ?
#
loop_
_entity_poly.entity_id
_entity_poly.type
_entity_poly.pdbx_seq_one_letter_code
_entity_poly.pdbx_strand_id
1 'polypeptide(L)'
;MMNPYSDPDPQETQEWIESIEDALEEHGYARTRHLLETLIDYAQSKGARLPFNTTTPFVNTILPSQQPAYPGDREIERKIKSIVRWNAMAMVTKANTETPGIGGHISTYASAAT
;
A
#
# COMPACT_ATOMS: atom_id res chain seq x y z
N MET A 1 -18.91 0.29 9.73
CA MET A 1 -19.66 0.10 10.99
C MET A 1 -18.67 -0.45 12.01
N MET A 2 -18.29 0.36 13.01
CA MET A 2 -17.46 -0.11 14.12
C MET A 2 -18.37 -0.98 15.00
N ASN A 3 -18.05 -2.27 15.14
CA ASN A 3 -18.64 -3.07 16.20
C ASN A 3 -17.85 -2.72 17.48
N PRO A 4 -18.40 -2.06 18.50
CA PRO A 4 -17.68 -1.82 19.73
C PRO A 4 -17.70 -3.13 20.52
N TYR A 5 -16.85 -4.08 20.10
CA TYR A 5 -16.47 -5.16 21.00
C TYR A 5 -15.77 -4.50 22.18
N SER A 6 -16.45 -4.46 23.32
CA SER A 6 -15.85 -4.04 24.57
C SER A 6 -15.03 -5.21 25.06
N ASP A 7 -13.72 -5.07 24.99
CA ASP A 7 -12.79 -6.09 25.46
C ASP A 7 -13.00 -6.34 26.97
N PRO A 8 -13.41 -7.56 27.38
CA PRO A 8 -13.65 -7.88 28.78
C PRO A 8 -12.35 -8.01 29.59
N ASP A 9 -11.22 -8.28 28.95
CA ASP A 9 -9.90 -8.39 29.60
C ASP A 9 -8.80 -7.69 28.78
N PRO A 10 -8.70 -6.35 28.88
CA PRO A 10 -7.67 -5.60 28.16
C PRO A 10 -6.24 -5.96 28.57
N GLN A 11 -6.04 -6.53 29.76
CA GLN A 11 -4.72 -6.92 30.24
C GLN A 11 -4.26 -8.17 29.50
N GLU A 12 -5.11 -9.20 29.41
CA GLU A 12 -4.80 -10.39 28.61
C GLU A 12 -4.50 -10.02 27.14
N THR A 13 -5.33 -9.16 26.54
CA THR A 13 -5.07 -8.67 25.17
C THR A 13 -3.71 -7.99 25.03
N GLN A 14 -3.31 -7.19 26.02
CA GLN A 14 -2.00 -6.54 26.03
C GLN A 14 -0.86 -7.56 26.14
N GLU A 15 -0.98 -8.58 26.98
CA GLU A 15 0.01 -9.66 27.12
C GLU A 15 0.21 -10.44 25.79
N TRP A 16 -0.87 -10.66 25.04
CA TRP A 16 -0.79 -11.27 23.70
C TRP A 16 -0.15 -10.34 22.66
N ILE A 17 -0.39 -9.02 22.74
CA ILE A 17 0.28 -8.04 21.87
C ILE A 17 1.79 -8.05 22.14
N GLU A 18 2.19 -7.99 23.40
CA GLU A 18 3.59 -8.05 23.83
C GLU A 18 4.26 -9.35 23.36
N SER A 19 3.57 -10.49 23.49
CA SER A 19 4.07 -11.78 22.98
C SER A 19 4.31 -11.78 21.46
N ILE A 20 3.49 -11.05 20.68
CA ILE A 20 3.68 -10.91 19.23
C ILE A 20 4.84 -9.95 18.93
N GLU A 21 4.99 -8.87 19.70
CA GLU A 21 6.12 -7.94 19.61
C GLU A 21 7.45 -8.67 19.87
N ASP A 22 7.54 -9.44 20.94
CA ASP A 22 8.72 -10.27 21.27
C ASP A 22 9.05 -11.23 20.11
N ALA A 23 8.04 -11.90 19.53
CA ALA A 23 8.26 -12.79 18.40
C ALA A 23 8.76 -12.04 17.15
N LEU A 24 8.29 -10.81 16.91
CA LEU A 24 8.76 -9.96 15.81
C LEU A 24 10.22 -9.55 16.02
N GLU A 25 10.59 -9.16 17.23
CA GLU A 25 11.94 -8.70 17.58
C GLU A 25 12.96 -9.85 17.58
N GLU A 26 12.62 -10.98 18.21
CA GLU A 26 13.55 -12.10 18.39
C GLU A 26 13.63 -13.04 17.17
N HIS A 27 12.54 -13.20 16.42
CA HIS A 27 12.43 -14.22 15.38
C HIS A 27 12.06 -13.68 13.99
N GLY A 28 11.67 -12.41 13.89
CA GLY A 28 11.40 -11.72 12.64
C GLY A 28 10.06 -12.08 11.96
N TYR A 29 9.69 -11.27 10.97
CA TYR A 29 8.39 -11.30 10.30
C TYR A 29 7.95 -12.67 9.76
N ALA A 30 8.88 -13.46 9.21
CA ALA A 30 8.54 -14.75 8.61
C ALA A 30 8.05 -15.76 9.67
N ARG A 31 8.72 -15.80 10.83
CA ARG A 31 8.34 -16.69 11.93
C ARG A 31 7.05 -16.21 12.59
N THR A 32 6.92 -14.91 12.87
CA THR A 32 5.69 -14.35 13.45
C THR A 32 4.48 -14.59 12.56
N ARG A 33 4.61 -14.41 11.25
CA ARG A 33 3.52 -14.69 10.30
C ARG A 33 3.05 -16.14 10.41
N HIS A 34 3.98 -17.09 10.36
CA HIS A 34 3.65 -18.50 10.46
C HIS A 34 2.98 -18.85 11.81
N LEU A 35 3.43 -18.24 12.90
CA LEU A 35 2.80 -18.39 14.22
C LEU A 35 1.35 -17.90 14.20
N LEU A 36 1.10 -16.69 13.70
CA LEU A 36 -0.25 -16.12 13.62
C LEU A 36 -1.17 -16.96 12.73
N GLU A 37 -0.70 -17.38 11.55
CA GLU A 37 -1.46 -18.27 10.65
C GLU A 37 -1.86 -19.57 11.39
N THR A 38 -0.92 -20.18 12.10
CA THR A 38 -1.17 -21.41 12.87
C THR A 38 -2.19 -21.20 13.99
N LEU A 39 -2.09 -20.09 14.73
CA LEU A 39 -3.02 -19.76 15.81
C LEU A 39 -4.43 -19.46 15.28
N ILE A 40 -4.53 -18.75 14.16
CA ILE A 40 -5.79 -18.46 13.48
C ILE A 40 -6.44 -19.77 13.02
N ASP A 41 -5.69 -20.65 12.37
CA ASP A 41 -6.20 -21.95 11.90
C ASP A 41 -6.68 -22.82 13.07
N TYR A 42 -5.91 -22.84 14.17
CA TYR A 42 -6.30 -23.53 15.39
C TYR A 42 -7.60 -22.97 15.97
N ALA A 43 -7.71 -21.65 16.13
CA ALA A 43 -8.91 -20.99 16.66
C ALA A 43 -10.14 -21.27 15.78
N GLN A 44 -10.00 -21.18 14.45
CA GLN A 44 -11.05 -21.49 13.50
C GLN A 44 -11.50 -22.96 13.62
N SER A 45 -10.57 -23.90 13.80
CA SER A 45 -10.88 -25.33 14.01
C SER A 45 -11.71 -25.59 15.27
N LYS A 46 -11.63 -24.68 16.26
CA LYS A 46 -12.39 -24.71 17.51
C LYS A 46 -13.69 -23.91 17.46
N GLY A 47 -14.04 -23.35 16.30
CA GLY A 47 -15.30 -22.63 16.09
C GLY A 47 -15.21 -21.12 16.28
N ALA A 48 -14.06 -20.57 16.68
CA ALA A 48 -13.80 -19.13 16.72
C ALA A 48 -13.50 -18.62 15.30
N ARG A 49 -14.52 -18.61 14.44
CA ARG A 49 -14.39 -18.22 13.04
C ARG A 49 -14.20 -16.72 12.91
N LEU A 50 -13.07 -16.31 12.37
CA LEU A 50 -12.86 -14.93 11.93
C LEU A 50 -13.70 -14.65 10.67
N PRO A 51 -14.33 -13.47 10.55
CA PRO A 51 -14.91 -13.06 9.29
C PRO A 51 -13.80 -12.99 8.24
N PHE A 52 -14.05 -13.59 7.07
CA PHE A 52 -13.11 -13.55 5.95
C PHE A 52 -12.88 -12.09 5.53
N ASN A 53 -11.63 -11.61 5.67
CA ASN A 53 -11.25 -10.27 5.25
C ASN A 53 -10.26 -10.37 4.09
N THR A 54 -10.69 -9.97 2.89
CA THR A 54 -9.84 -9.87 1.69
C THR A 54 -9.06 -8.57 1.62
N THR A 55 -9.26 -7.67 2.59
CA THR A 55 -8.68 -6.33 2.57
C THR A 55 -7.33 -6.38 3.27
N THR A 56 -6.27 -6.17 2.51
CA THR A 56 -4.96 -5.86 3.08
C THR A 56 -4.95 -4.40 3.57
N PRO A 57 -4.07 -4.06 4.54
CA PRO A 57 -3.92 -2.67 4.96
C PRO A 57 -3.65 -1.74 3.77
N PHE A 58 -4.19 -0.52 3.82
CA PHE A 58 -4.02 0.49 2.76
C PHE A 58 -2.64 1.16 2.88
N VAL A 59 -1.59 0.36 2.70
CA VAL A 59 -0.17 0.74 2.76
C VAL A 59 0.60 0.04 1.64
N ASN A 60 1.82 0.49 1.37
CA ASN A 60 2.68 -0.15 0.36
C ASN A 60 3.01 -1.59 0.77
N THR A 61 2.88 -2.51 -0.19
CA THR A 61 3.19 -3.94 0.01
C THR A 61 4.68 -4.19 0.31
N ILE A 62 5.57 -3.34 -0.24
CA ILE A 62 7.02 -3.40 -0.02
C ILE A 62 7.38 -2.37 1.05
N LEU A 63 8.00 -2.84 2.15
CA LEU A 63 8.45 -1.99 3.24
C LEU A 63 9.67 -1.13 2.82
N PRO A 64 9.87 0.06 3.41
CA PRO A 64 11.04 0.89 3.12
C PRO A 64 12.38 0.18 3.32
N SER A 65 12.48 -0.70 4.31
CA SER A 65 13.69 -1.50 4.59
C SER A 65 13.97 -2.60 3.55
N GLN A 66 12.94 -3.01 2.80
CA GLN A 66 13.03 -4.00 1.73
C GLN A 66 13.11 -3.37 0.34
N GLN A 67 13.05 -2.03 0.27
CA GLN A 67 13.11 -1.32 -0.99
C GLN A 67 14.53 -1.40 -1.57
N PRO A 68 14.70 -1.92 -2.80
CA PRO A 68 16.02 -1.97 -3.42
C PRO A 68 16.52 -0.57 -3.77
N ALA A 69 17.84 -0.44 -3.89
CA ALA A 69 18.45 0.77 -4.42
C ALA A 69 17.92 1.06 -5.82
N TYR A 70 17.57 2.32 -6.08
CA TYR A 70 17.09 2.74 -7.39
C TYR A 70 18.25 2.76 -8.40
N PRO A 71 18.13 2.09 -9.56
CA PRO A 71 19.27 1.92 -10.47
C PRO A 71 19.56 3.13 -11.37
N GLY A 72 18.62 4.08 -11.49
CA GLY A 72 18.69 5.19 -12.43
C GLY A 72 19.12 6.53 -11.83
N ASP A 73 19.33 7.53 -12.71
CA ASP A 73 19.56 8.92 -12.32
C ASP A 73 18.23 9.68 -12.26
N ARG A 74 17.76 9.90 -11.04
CA ARG A 74 16.49 10.58 -10.77
C ARG A 74 16.47 12.04 -11.20
N GLU A 75 17.62 12.71 -11.29
CA GLU A 75 17.68 14.09 -11.73
C GLU A 75 17.45 14.17 -13.24
N ILE A 76 18.16 13.34 -14.00
CA ILE A 76 18.01 13.25 -15.46
C ILE A 76 16.58 12.80 -15.82
N GLU A 77 16.09 11.74 -15.19
CA GLU A 77 14.73 11.23 -15.42
C GLU A 77 13.67 12.31 -15.13
N ARG A 78 13.83 13.09 -14.06
CA ARG A 78 12.91 14.20 -13.73
C ARG A 78 12.92 15.30 -14.80
N LYS A 79 14.09 15.63 -15.35
CA LYS A 79 14.22 16.63 -16.44
C LYS A 79 13.51 16.13 -17.69
N ILE A 80 13.78 14.90 -18.12
CA ILE A 80 13.15 14.29 -19.29
C ILE A 80 11.63 14.23 -19.11
N LYS A 81 11.15 13.71 -17.99
CA LYS A 81 9.71 13.64 -17.67
C LYS A 81 9.03 15.01 -17.74
N SER A 82 9.66 16.05 -17.19
CA SER A 82 9.08 17.40 -17.17
C SER A 82 8.91 17.94 -18.59
N ILE A 83 9.90 17.73 -19.46
CA ILE A 83 9.83 18.13 -20.88
C ILE A 83 8.71 17.37 -21.59
N VAL A 84 8.62 16.05 -21.42
CA VAL A 84 7.58 15.24 -22.07
C VAL A 84 6.18 15.66 -21.61
N ARG A 85 5.99 15.89 -20.31
CA ARG A 85 4.71 16.38 -19.76
C ARG A 85 4.32 17.75 -20.32
N TRP A 86 5.29 18.66 -20.44
CA TRP A 86 5.05 19.98 -21.02
C TRP A 86 4.65 19.86 -22.50
N ASN A 87 5.39 19.08 -23.27
CA ASN A 87 5.10 18.86 -24.69
C ASN A 87 3.71 18.23 -24.90
N ALA A 88 3.33 17.24 -24.09
CA ALA A 88 2.02 16.61 -24.15
C ALA A 88 0.88 17.62 -23.93
N MET A 89 1.00 18.45 -22.88
CA MET A 89 0.04 19.52 -22.60
C MET A 89 0.00 20.56 -23.72
N ALA A 90 1.17 20.98 -24.21
CA ALA A 90 1.30 21.99 -25.26
C ALA A 90 0.65 21.53 -26.58
N MET A 91 0.86 20.28 -27.00
CA MET A 91 0.24 19.74 -28.21
C MET A 91 -1.28 19.72 -28.12
N VAL A 92 -1.85 19.23 -27.01
CA VAL A 92 -3.31 19.19 -26.81
C VAL A 92 -3.90 20.60 -26.75
N THR A 93 -3.24 21.51 -26.03
CA THR A 93 -3.69 22.90 -25.92
C THR A 93 -3.66 23.61 -27.27
N LYS A 94 -2.57 23.42 -28.04
CA LYS A 94 -2.43 23.96 -29.38
C LYS A 94 -3.52 23.44 -30.31
N ALA A 95 -3.76 22.13 -30.34
CA ALA A 95 -4.80 21.54 -31.17
C ALA A 95 -6.21 22.08 -30.83
N ASN A 96 -6.53 22.25 -29.55
CA ASN A 96 -7.81 22.83 -29.14
C ASN A 96 -7.93 24.33 -29.45
N THR A 97 -6.81 25.03 -29.54
CA THR A 97 -6.76 26.44 -29.96
C THR A 97 -6.96 26.57 -31.48
N GLU A 98 -6.35 25.68 -32.26
CA GLU A 98 -6.45 25.66 -33.72
C GLU A 98 -7.78 25.11 -34.24
N THR A 99 -8.37 24.14 -33.54
CA THR A 99 -9.65 23.53 -33.93
C THR A 99 -10.52 23.28 -32.68
N PRO A 100 -11.58 24.07 -32.50
CA PRO A 100 -12.51 23.88 -31.39
C PRO A 100 -13.16 22.50 -31.42
N GLY A 101 -13.26 21.84 -30.26
CA GLY A 101 -14.04 20.61 -30.08
C GLY A 101 -13.30 19.29 -30.34
N ILE A 102 -12.01 19.30 -30.69
CA ILE A 102 -11.21 18.06 -30.82
C ILE A 102 -10.96 17.39 -29.46
N GLY A 103 -10.80 18.19 -28.39
CA GLY A 103 -10.61 17.69 -27.03
C GLY A 103 -9.19 17.18 -26.75
N GLY A 104 -9.04 16.34 -25.72
CA GLY A 104 -7.77 15.69 -25.34
C GLY A 104 -7.55 15.61 -23.82
N HIS A 105 -7.10 14.44 -23.34
CA HIS A 105 -6.96 14.15 -21.90
C HIS A 105 -5.58 14.50 -21.34
N ILE A 106 -5.39 15.75 -20.91
CA ILE A 106 -4.14 16.21 -20.29
C ILE A 106 -3.99 15.60 -18.88
N SER A 107 -5.07 15.55 -18.10
CA SER A 107 -5.06 15.09 -16.71
C SER A 107 -4.68 13.62 -16.57
N THR A 108 -5.17 12.75 -17.46
CA THR A 108 -4.87 11.31 -17.45
C THR A 108 -3.39 11.04 -17.65
N TYR A 109 -2.75 11.70 -18.61
CA TYR A 109 -1.30 11.55 -18.79
C TYR A 109 -0.52 12.16 -17.63
N ALA A 110 -0.95 13.34 -17.15
CA ALA A 110 -0.29 14.02 -16.04
C ALA A 110 -0.32 13.22 -14.72
N SER A 111 -1.37 12.43 -14.47
CA SER A 111 -1.48 11.58 -13.27
C SER A 111 -0.63 10.32 -13.35
N ALA A 112 -0.42 9.77 -14.55
CA ALA A 112 0.35 8.53 -14.75
C ALA A 112 1.86 8.78 -14.95
N ALA A 113 2.24 9.96 -15.46
CA ALA A 113 3.63 10.31 -15.72
C ALA A 113 4.42 10.48 -14.40
N THR A 114 5.26 9.49 -14.10
CA THR A 114 6.07 9.36 -12.88
C THR A 114 7.56 9.42 -13.14
#